data_AF-D6RQK6-F1
#
_entry.id   AF-D6RQK6-F1
#
_cell.length_a   1.000
_cell.length_b   1.000
_cell.length_c   1.000
_cell.angle_alpha   90.00
_cell.angle_beta   90.00
_cell.angle_gamma   90.00
#
_symmetry.space_group_name_H-M   'P 1'
#
loop_
_entity.id
_entity.type
_entity.pdbx_description
1 polymer ?
#
loop_
_entity_poly.entity_id
_entity_poly.type
_entity_poly.pdbx_seq_one_letter_code
_entity_poly.pdbx_strand_id
1 'polypeptide(L)'
;MLSKADAEAKAMTIIAASHFSCSIVLLSIGIQVFMCFYGLSTFLETPREMRKGRLPYITFSFIILFTSGITTAFTLYFYVFYFENLYTSGPNIDYIIVNQELANGRMWTVDKACTATDTLLGHGLLVSPLFMPPPPFLAVYFDRN
;
A
#
# COMPACT_ATOMS: atom_id res chain seq x y z
N MET A 1 32.79 -19.08 -11.69
CA MET A 1 32.08 -18.35 -12.75
C MET A 1 30.71 -18.99 -12.86
N LEU A 2 29.63 -18.24 -12.68
CA LEU A 2 28.27 -18.76 -12.84
C LEU A 2 28.08 -19.15 -14.32
N SER A 3 27.52 -20.32 -14.60
CA SER A 3 27.18 -20.68 -15.98
C SER A 3 26.17 -19.67 -16.52
N LYS A 4 26.31 -19.24 -17.78
CA LYS A 4 25.38 -18.29 -18.41
C LYS A 4 23.92 -18.75 -18.29
N ALA A 5 23.70 -20.06 -18.40
CA ALA A 5 22.38 -20.69 -18.22
C ALA A 5 21.80 -20.47 -16.81
N ASP A 6 22.62 -20.52 -15.76
CA ASP A 6 22.16 -20.29 -14.37
C ASP A 6 21.75 -18.83 -14.15
N ALA A 7 22.44 -17.89 -14.81
CA ALA A 7 22.11 -16.47 -14.74
C ALA A 7 20.78 -16.16 -15.44
N GLU A 8 20.53 -16.77 -16.60
CA GLU A 8 19.28 -16.62 -17.35
C GLU A 8 18.08 -17.21 -16.59
N ALA A 9 18.24 -18.39 -15.99
CA ALA A 9 17.20 -19.01 -15.16
C ALA A 9 16.82 -18.14 -13.94
N LYS A 10 17.83 -17.54 -13.29
CA LYS A 10 17.61 -16.58 -12.19
C LYS A 10 16.87 -15.33 -12.65
N ALA A 11 17.26 -14.76 -13.79
CA ALA A 11 16.60 -13.57 -14.33
C ALA A 11 15.10 -13.81 -14.57
N MET A 12 14.75 -14.93 -15.20
CA MET A 12 13.35 -15.31 -15.46
C MET A 12 12.53 -15.45 -14.17
N THR A 13 13.13 -16.02 -13.13
CA THR A 13 12.46 -16.19 -11.83
C THR A 13 12.19 -14.84 -11.18
N ILE A 14 13.16 -13.92 -11.22
CA ILE A 14 13.00 -12.58 -10.64
C ILE A 14 11.91 -11.81 -11.40
N ILE A 15 11.89 -11.87 -12.73
CA ILE A 15 10.87 -11.23 -13.56
C ILE A 15 9.47 -11.74 -13.19
N ALA A 16 9.28 -13.06 -13.12
CA ALA A 16 8.01 -13.66 -12.78
C ALA A 16 7.55 -13.26 -11.37
N ALA A 17 8.46 -13.28 -10.40
CA ALA A 17 8.18 -12.86 -9.03
C ALA A 17 7.75 -11.39 -8.96
N SER A 18 8.48 -10.49 -9.64
CA SER A 18 8.17 -9.07 -9.65
C SER A 18 6.82 -8.76 -10.32
N HIS A 19 6.46 -9.44 -11.41
CA HIS A 19 5.14 -9.28 -12.03
C HIS A 19 4.00 -9.72 -11.09
N PHE A 20 4.20 -10.83 -10.36
CA PHE A 20 3.26 -11.28 -9.36
C PHE A 20 3.13 -10.28 -8.20
N SER A 21 4.25 -9.71 -7.73
CA SER A 21 4.24 -8.66 -6.70
C SER A 21 3.46 -7.42 -7.15
N CYS A 22 3.65 -6.94 -8.39
CA CYS A 22 2.88 -5.81 -8.91
C CYS A 22 1.37 -6.08 -8.92
N SER A 23 0.97 -7.31 -9.27
CA SER A 23 -0.44 -7.72 -9.28
C SER A 23 -1.05 -7.71 -7.87
N ILE A 24 -0.30 -8.16 -6.86
CA ILE A 24 -0.73 -8.11 -5.46
C ILE A 24 -0.92 -6.67 -4.98
N VAL A 25 0.03 -5.77 -5.29
CA VAL A 25 -0.06 -4.36 -4.89
C VAL A 25 -1.27 -3.68 -5.53
N LEU A 26 -1.55 -3.96 -6.81
CA LEU A 26 -2.71 -3.42 -7.52
C LEU A 26 -4.02 -3.91 -6.89
N LEU A 27 -4.10 -5.19 -6.53
CA LEU A 27 -5.25 -5.75 -5.82
C LEU A 27 -5.43 -5.11 -4.44
N SER A 28 -4.34 -4.90 -3.71
CA SER A 28 -4.35 -4.29 -2.37
C SER A 28 -4.94 -2.88 -2.41
N ILE A 29 -4.54 -2.05 -3.38
CA ILE A 29 -5.16 -0.74 -3.60
C ILE A 29 -6.64 -0.86 -3.92
N GLY A 30 -7.03 -1.79 -4.79
CA GLY A 30 -8.44 -2.00 -5.12
C GLY A 30 -9.30 -2.28 -3.89
N ILE A 31 -8.80 -3.13 -2.98
CA ILE A 31 -9.46 -3.42 -1.70
C ILE A 31 -9.51 -2.16 -0.82
N GLN A 32 -8.42 -1.39 -0.74
CA GLN A 32 -8.36 -0.18 0.07
C GLN A 32 -9.34 0.90 -0.42
N VAL A 33 -9.44 1.08 -1.75
CA VAL A 33 -10.43 1.95 -2.39
C VAL A 33 -11.84 1.51 -1.98
N PHE A 34 -12.15 0.22 -2.15
CA PHE A 34 -13.45 -0.34 -1.79
C PHE A 34 -13.79 -0.10 -0.30
N MET A 35 -12.85 -0.35 0.61
CA MET A 35 -13.05 -0.10 2.03
C MET A 35 -13.30 1.38 2.36
N CYS A 36 -12.58 2.31 1.72
CA CYS A 36 -12.77 3.74 1.94
C CYS A 36 -14.17 4.20 1.49
N PHE A 37 -14.61 3.76 0.30
CA PHE A 37 -15.93 4.08 -0.21
C PHE A 37 -17.05 3.43 0.60
N TYR A 38 -16.86 2.18 1.03
CA TYR A 38 -17.79 1.49 1.92
C TYR A 38 -17.96 2.22 3.26
N GLY A 39 -16.85 2.63 3.88
CA GLY A 39 -16.87 3.43 5.11
C GLY A 39 -17.56 4.78 4.93
N LEU A 40 -17.34 5.45 3.79
CA LEU A 40 -18.02 6.69 3.45
C LEU A 40 -19.52 6.48 3.25
N SER A 41 -19.94 5.43 2.53
CA SER A 41 -21.36 5.10 2.33
C SER A 41 -22.07 4.88 3.67
N THR A 42 -21.46 4.05 4.53
CA THR A 42 -21.99 3.75 5.87
C THR A 42 -22.12 5.02 6.72
N PHE A 43 -21.17 5.96 6.61
CA PHE A 43 -21.23 7.24 7.31
C PHE A 43 -22.37 8.15 6.81
N LEU A 44 -22.64 8.13 5.50
CA LEU A 44 -23.74 8.89 4.90
C LEU A 44 -25.11 8.32 5.27
N GLU A 45 -25.22 7.01 5.49
CA GLU A 45 -26.45 6.33 5.93
C GLU A 45 -26.75 6.56 7.42
N THR A 46 -25.71 6.72 8.26
CA THR A 46 -25.86 6.92 9.70
C THR A 46 -26.62 8.25 9.99
N PRO A 47 -27.60 8.34 10.91
CA PRO A 47 -28.28 9.60 11.24
C PRO A 47 -27.32 10.66 11.82
N ARG A 48 -27.59 11.95 11.59
CA ARG A 48 -26.68 13.08 11.92
C ARG A 48 -26.22 13.11 13.38
N GLU A 49 -27.10 12.71 14.29
CA GLU A 49 -26.83 12.68 15.73
C GLU A 49 -25.71 11.70 16.10
N MET A 50 -25.58 10.58 15.36
CA MET A 50 -24.57 9.54 15.57
C MET A 50 -23.30 9.73 14.73
N ARG A 51 -23.22 10.78 13.89
CA ARG A 51 -22.02 11.05 13.05
C ARG A 51 -20.90 11.78 13.78
N LYS A 52 -21.18 12.37 14.95
CA LYS A 52 -20.20 13.18 15.70
C LYS A 52 -18.99 12.31 16.06
N GLY A 53 -17.79 12.79 15.70
CA GLY A 53 -16.51 12.11 15.97
C GLY A 53 -16.00 11.16 14.89
N ARG A 54 -16.82 10.75 13.90
CA ARG A 54 -16.40 9.79 12.85
C ARG A 54 -15.79 10.43 11.59
N LEU A 55 -15.98 11.74 11.41
CA LEU A 55 -15.46 12.51 10.26
C LEU A 55 -13.92 12.49 10.12
N PRO A 56 -13.12 12.66 11.21
CA PRO A 56 -11.66 12.55 11.09
C PRO A 56 -11.21 11.17 10.61
N TYR A 57 -11.89 10.08 10.99
CA TYR A 57 -11.56 8.73 10.52
C TYR A 57 -11.62 8.61 9.00
N ILE A 58 -12.71 9.08 8.41
CA ILE A 58 -12.91 9.02 6.97
C ILE A 58 -11.85 9.86 6.26
N THR A 59 -11.55 11.04 6.81
CA THR A 59 -10.52 11.94 6.27
C THR A 59 -9.15 11.27 6.29
N PHE A 60 -8.75 10.65 7.40
CA PHE A 60 -7.48 9.91 7.49
C PHE A 60 -7.44 8.72 6.53
N SER A 61 -8.52 7.95 6.39
CA SER A 61 -8.60 6.84 5.43
C SER A 61 -8.37 7.30 3.99
N PHE A 62 -8.93 8.44 3.59
CA PHE A 62 -8.66 9.03 2.27
C PHE A 62 -7.21 9.52 2.13
N ILE A 63 -6.62 10.13 3.16
CA ILE A 63 -5.21 10.55 3.13
C ILE A 63 -4.28 9.35 2.90
N ILE A 64 -4.51 8.24 3.62
CA ILE A 64 -3.74 7.01 3.45
C ILE A 64 -3.97 6.45 2.05
N LEU A 65 -5.21 6.46 1.56
CA LEU A 65 -5.52 6.00 0.20
C LEU A 65 -4.78 6.81 -0.88
N PHE A 66 -4.77 8.14 -0.78
CA PHE A 66 -4.05 8.99 -1.74
C PHE A 66 -2.54 8.79 -1.65
N THR A 67 -1.99 8.68 -0.45
CA THR A 67 -0.55 8.49 -0.23
C THR A 67 -0.08 7.15 -0.81
N SER A 68 -0.82 6.07 -0.51
CA SER A 68 -0.56 4.72 -1.05
C SER A 68 -0.77 4.67 -2.56
N GLY A 69 -1.84 5.34 -3.05
CA GLY A 69 -2.17 5.44 -4.47
C GLY A 69 -1.09 6.11 -5.30
N ILE A 70 -0.58 7.26 -4.84
CA ILE A 70 0.52 7.98 -5.50
C ILE A 70 1.78 7.10 -5.54
N THR A 71 2.14 6.50 -4.41
CA THR A 71 3.31 5.62 -4.31
C THR A 71 3.22 4.45 -5.28
N THR A 72 2.07 3.77 -5.34
CA THR A 72 1.86 2.65 -6.25
C THR A 72 1.83 3.09 -7.70
N ALA A 73 1.25 4.24 -8.02
CA ALA A 73 1.23 4.77 -9.38
C ALA A 73 2.65 5.04 -9.90
N PHE A 74 3.54 5.61 -9.07
CA PHE A 74 4.94 5.79 -9.42
C PHE A 74 5.65 4.44 -9.62
N THR A 75 5.46 3.50 -8.70
CA THR A 75 6.06 2.16 -8.79
C THR A 75 5.62 1.44 -10.05
N LEU A 76 4.33 1.46 -10.39
CA LEU A 76 3.81 0.83 -11.61
C LEU A 76 4.29 1.54 -12.87
N TYR A 77 4.29 2.87 -12.89
CA TYR A 77 4.76 3.62 -14.06
C TYR A 77 6.23 3.29 -14.36
N PHE A 78 7.09 3.34 -13.36
CA PHE A 78 8.49 2.95 -13.53
C PHE A 78 8.61 1.48 -13.92
N TYR A 79 7.90 0.59 -13.23
CA TYR A 79 8.00 -0.84 -13.52
C TYR A 79 7.56 -1.16 -14.95
N VAL A 80 6.40 -0.67 -15.39
CA VAL A 80 5.89 -0.90 -16.76
C VAL A 80 6.80 -0.26 -17.80
N PHE A 81 7.20 1.01 -17.62
CA PHE A 81 8.03 1.70 -18.60
C PHE A 81 9.43 1.09 -18.72
N TYR A 82 10.06 0.71 -17.60
CA TYR A 82 11.36 0.05 -17.65
C TYR A 82 11.24 -1.40 -18.14
N PHE A 83 10.21 -2.13 -17.69
CA PHE A 83 10.02 -3.53 -18.06
C PHE A 83 9.73 -3.68 -19.56
N GLU A 84 8.84 -2.87 -20.13
CA GLU A 84 8.51 -2.95 -21.55
C GLU A 84 9.72 -2.60 -22.42
N ASN A 85 10.52 -1.60 -22.02
CA ASN A 85 11.77 -1.27 -22.71
C ASN A 85 12.83 -2.39 -22.58
N LEU A 86 13.02 -2.99 -21.41
CA LEU A 86 14.04 -4.03 -21.19
C LEU A 86 13.65 -5.38 -21.79
N TYR A 87 12.39 -5.77 -21.68
CA TYR A 87 11.88 -7.04 -22.20
C TYR A 87 11.92 -7.09 -23.73
N THR A 88 11.74 -5.94 -24.39
CA THR A 88 11.71 -5.86 -25.86
C THR A 88 13.10 -5.66 -26.48
N SER A 89 14.09 -5.19 -25.70
CA SER A 89 15.36 -4.67 -26.26
C SER A 89 16.59 -5.57 -26.10
N GLY A 90 16.63 -6.60 -25.27
CA GLY A 90 17.89 -7.34 -25.08
C GLY A 90 17.89 -8.53 -24.12
N PRO A 91 19.04 -9.24 -24.00
CA PRO A 91 19.19 -10.42 -23.16
C PRO A 91 18.92 -10.12 -21.67
N ASN A 92 18.19 -11.02 -21.00
CA ASN A 92 17.67 -10.93 -19.62
C ASN A 92 18.68 -10.53 -18.51
N ILE A 93 19.98 -10.44 -18.81
CA ILE A 93 21.04 -10.07 -17.87
C ILE A 93 21.00 -8.57 -17.55
N ASP A 94 20.63 -7.72 -18.50
CA ASP A 94 20.57 -6.26 -18.29
C ASP A 94 19.49 -5.90 -17.25
N TYR A 95 18.44 -6.73 -17.15
CA TYR A 95 17.42 -6.60 -16.12
C TYR A 95 17.98 -6.77 -14.70
N ILE A 96 18.91 -7.71 -14.48
CA ILE A 96 19.49 -7.94 -13.15
C ILE A 96 20.30 -6.73 -12.69
N ILE A 97 21.09 -6.15 -13.61
CA ILE A 97 21.92 -4.97 -13.33
C ILE A 97 21.03 -3.76 -13.02
N VAL A 98 20.02 -3.51 -13.86
CA VAL A 98 19.08 -2.40 -13.65
C VAL A 98 18.26 -2.57 -12.39
N ASN A 99 17.85 -3.80 -12.04
CA ASN A 99 17.10 -4.06 -10.81
C ASN A 99 17.96 -3.83 -9.56
N GLN A 100 19.27 -4.15 -9.60
CA GLN A 100 20.20 -3.80 -8.51
C GLN A 100 20.39 -2.27 -8.38
N GLU A 101 20.50 -1.55 -9.49
CA GLU A 101 20.59 -0.08 -9.49
C GLU A 101 19.30 0.56 -8.95
N LEU A 102 18.13 0.03 -9.33
CA LEU A 102 16.84 0.49 -8.81
C LEU A 102 16.67 0.19 -7.31
N ALA A 103 17.12 -0.98 -6.85
CA ALA A 103 17.09 -1.35 -5.43
C ALA A 103 17.97 -0.44 -4.57
N ASN A 104 19.11 0.03 -5.11
CA ASN A 104 19.96 1.00 -4.44
C ASN A 104 19.55 2.47 -4.71
N GLY A 105 18.57 2.66 -5.58
CA GLY A 105 18.10 3.97 -6.00
C GLY A 105 17.32 4.70 -4.91
N ARG A 106 17.39 6.03 -4.96
CA ARG A 106 16.67 6.93 -4.04
C ARG A 106 15.17 6.68 -4.00
N MET A 107 14.59 6.15 -5.07
CA MET A 107 13.16 5.81 -5.15
C MET A 107 12.77 4.65 -4.26
N TRP A 108 13.59 3.61 -4.15
CA TRP A 108 13.32 2.51 -3.24
C TRP A 108 13.33 2.96 -1.78
N THR A 109 14.18 3.91 -1.43
CA THR A 109 14.17 4.55 -0.11
C THR A 109 12.88 5.31 0.16
N VAL A 110 12.35 6.03 -0.85
CA VAL A 110 11.09 6.77 -0.73
C VAL A 110 9.91 5.81 -0.56
N ASP A 111 9.84 4.74 -1.36
CA ASP A 111 8.79 3.71 -1.27
C ASP A 111 8.77 3.02 0.11
N LYS A 112 9.95 2.67 0.63
CA LYS A 112 10.13 2.15 2.00
C LYS A 112 9.65 3.13 3.06
N ALA A 113 9.96 4.42 2.90
CA ALA A 113 9.57 5.47 3.84
C ALA A 113 8.04 5.69 3.83
N CYS A 114 7.41 5.70 2.66
CA CYS A 114 5.96 5.78 2.52
C CYS A 114 5.28 4.58 3.16
N THR A 115 5.74 3.37 2.87
CA THR A 115 5.19 2.14 3.46
C THR A 115 5.32 2.12 4.99
N ALA A 116 6.45 2.59 5.53
CA ALA A 116 6.66 2.70 6.97
C ALA A 116 5.71 3.74 7.59
N THR A 117 5.48 4.86 6.91
CA THR A 117 4.57 5.91 7.36
C THR A 117 3.13 5.41 7.39
N ASP A 118 2.68 4.72 6.34
CA ASP A 118 1.34 4.11 6.29
C ASP A 118 1.16 3.06 7.40
N THR A 119 2.19 2.25 7.65
CA THR A 119 2.19 1.27 8.73
C THR A 119 2.08 1.94 10.10
N LEU A 120 2.85 3.00 10.33
CA LEU A 120 2.81 3.78 11.58
C LEU A 120 1.47 4.49 11.76
N LEU A 121 0.89 5.06 10.71
CA LEU A 121 -0.44 5.66 10.74
C LEU A 121 -1.52 4.62 11.07
N GLY A 122 -1.45 3.43 10.46
CA GLY A 122 -2.34 2.33 10.76
C GLY A 122 -2.25 1.86 12.22
N HIS A 123 -1.03 1.71 12.76
CA HIS A 123 -0.83 1.35 14.16
C HIS A 123 -1.24 2.47 15.12
N GLY A 124 -0.96 3.72 14.78
CA GLY A 124 -1.40 4.88 15.56
C GLY A 124 -2.93 4.98 15.66
N LEU A 125 -3.64 4.63 14.59
CA LEU A 125 -5.10 4.52 14.57
C LEU A 125 -5.63 3.39 15.47
N LEU A 126 -4.92 2.26 15.58
CA LEU A 126 -5.32 1.15 16.44
C LEU A 126 -5.08 1.40 17.93
N VAL A 127 -4.03 2.15 18.27
CA VAL A 127 -3.60 2.37 19.66
C VAL A 127 -4.24 3.62 20.28
N SER A 128 -4.81 4.52 19.47
CA SER A 128 -5.39 5.74 20.00
C SER A 128 -6.71 5.48 20.76
N PRO A 129 -6.79 5.75 22.08
CA PRO A 129 -8.00 5.53 22.89
C PRO A 129 -9.18 6.44 22.49
N LEU A 130 -8.94 7.41 21.63
CA LEU A 130 -9.97 8.24 20.99
C LEU A 130 -10.81 7.46 19.95
N PHE A 131 -10.33 6.27 19.53
CA PHE A 131 -10.81 5.56 18.35
C PHE A 131 -11.60 4.27 18.64
N MET A 132 -11.44 3.66 19.82
CA MET A 132 -12.38 2.66 20.33
C MET A 132 -13.35 3.37 21.29
N PRO A 133 -14.57 3.73 20.88
CA PRO A 133 -15.60 3.98 21.88
C PRO A 133 -15.68 2.72 22.75
N PRO A 134 -15.73 2.86 24.08
CA PRO A 134 -15.87 1.71 24.96
C PRO A 134 -17.05 0.89 24.45
N PRO A 135 -16.88 -0.44 24.29
CA PRO A 135 -17.97 -1.27 23.82
C PRO A 135 -19.18 -1.03 24.74
N PRO A 136 -20.42 -1.10 24.21
CA PRO A 136 -21.62 -0.59 24.89
C PRO A 136 -21.85 -1.18 26.29
N PHE A 137 -21.26 -2.34 26.61
CA PHE A 137 -21.29 -2.92 27.95
C PHE A 137 -20.47 -2.14 29.01
N LEU A 138 -19.45 -1.38 28.62
CA LEU A 138 -18.66 -0.52 29.51
C LEU A 138 -19.25 0.90 29.64
N ALA A 139 -20.08 1.35 28.71
CA ALA A 139 -20.76 2.65 28.80
C ALA A 139 -21.73 2.72 30.00
N VAL A 140 -22.31 1.59 30.41
CA VAL A 140 -23.22 1.50 31.58
C VAL A 140 -22.48 1.69 32.91
N TYR A 141 -21.17 1.47 32.96
CA TYR A 141 -20.39 1.56 34.19
C TYR A 141 -19.88 2.97 34.50
N PHE A 142 -19.82 3.87 33.51
CA PHE A 142 -19.29 5.22 33.67
C PHE A 142 -20.35 6.30 33.91
N ASP A 143 -21.64 5.98 33.78
CA ASP A 143 -22.77 6.93 33.96
C ASP A 143 -23.38 6.87 35.38
N ARG A 144 -22.58 6.49 36.38
CA ARG A 144 -23.06 6.24 37.77
C ARG A 144 -22.23 6.91 38.87
N ASN A 145 -21.59 8.05 38.57
CA ASN A 145 -20.96 8.91 39.58
C ASN A 145 -21.28 10.39 39.33
#